data_AF-A0A7S0QKF9-F1
#
_entry.id   AF-A0A7S0QKF9-F1
#
_cell.length_a   1.000
_cell.length_b   1.000
_cell.length_c   1.000
_cell.angle_alpha   90.00
_cell.angle_beta   90.00
_cell.angle_gamma   90.00
#
_symmetry.space_group_name_H-M   'P 1'
#
loop_
_entity.id
_entity.type
_entity.pdbx_description
1 polymer ?
#
loop_
_entity_poly.entity_id
_entity_poly.type
_entity_poly.pdbx_seq_one_letter_code
_entity_poly.pdbx_strand_id
1 'polypeptide(L)'
;SDTMEYGTLQARDADGNPLPVGPVLYATNKHIAEDCFTPNKDFLACKAEDKNPRACLQQGERVVSCVKALLARIDKSCGKQLTTYSVCLEKNHYKYDKCRKEQEAFSACSPLPAAP
;
A
#
# COMPACT_ATOMS: atom_id res chain seq x y z
N SER A 1 20.47 12.24 -9.60
CA SER A 1 20.31 11.12 -8.66
C SER A 1 18.85 10.91 -8.31
N ASP A 2 18.10 11.97 -7.99
CA ASP A 2 16.66 11.95 -7.68
C ASP A 2 15.77 11.11 -8.63
N THR A 3 16.01 11.16 -9.94
CA THR A 3 15.18 10.45 -10.93
C THR A 3 15.21 8.93 -10.78
N MET A 4 16.30 8.34 -10.29
CA MET A 4 16.40 6.88 -10.16
C MET A 4 15.64 6.34 -8.95
N GLU A 5 15.50 7.14 -7.89
CA GLU A 5 14.77 6.76 -6.67
C GLU A 5 13.25 6.78 -6.91
N TYR A 6 12.75 7.75 -7.68
CA TYR A 6 11.33 7.79 -8.10
C TYR A 6 10.96 6.74 -9.15
N GLY A 7 11.93 6.21 -9.91
CA GLY A 7 11.70 5.14 -10.88
C GLY A 7 11.16 3.88 -10.22
N THR A 8 11.61 3.56 -9.01
CA THR A 8 11.11 2.41 -8.24
C THR A 8 9.66 2.60 -7.76
N LEU A 9 9.22 3.84 -7.53
CA LEU A 9 7.83 4.14 -7.15
C LEU A 9 6.82 3.90 -8.28
N GLN A 10 7.29 3.95 -9.52
CA GLN A 10 6.49 3.69 -10.71
C GLN A 10 6.73 2.30 -11.28
N ALA A 11 7.44 1.43 -10.54
CA ALA A 11 7.66 0.07 -10.96
C ALA A 11 6.32 -0.68 -11.05
N ARG A 12 6.14 -1.41 -12.15
CA ARG A 12 4.90 -2.12 -12.48
C ARG A 12 5.17 -3.61 -12.64
N ASP A 13 4.17 -4.43 -12.36
CA ASP A 13 4.21 -5.86 -12.67
C ASP A 13 3.95 -6.12 -14.17
N ALA A 14 3.97 -7.39 -14.56
CA ALA A 14 3.74 -7.82 -15.94
C ALA A 14 2.36 -7.39 -16.50
N ASP A 15 1.38 -7.18 -15.61
CA ASP A 15 0.03 -6.74 -15.96
C ASP A 15 -0.10 -5.21 -15.99
N GLY A 16 1.01 -4.49 -15.75
CA GLY A 16 1.06 -3.03 -15.73
C GLY A 16 0.52 -2.43 -14.43
N ASN A 17 0.27 -3.21 -13.37
CA ASN A 17 -0.20 -2.70 -12.08
C ASN A 17 0.98 -2.21 -11.24
N PRO A 18 0.80 -1.18 -10.39
CA PRO A 18 1.88 -0.71 -9.51
C PRO A 18 2.32 -1.81 -8.54
N LEU A 19 3.64 -1.92 -8.35
CA LEU A 19 4.21 -2.84 -7.37
C LEU A 19 4.03 -2.30 -5.94
N PRO A 20 3.84 -3.18 -4.94
CA PRO A 20 3.75 -2.80 -3.53
C PRO A 20 5.14 -2.48 -2.94
N VAL A 21 5.76 -1.39 -3.41
CA VAL A 21 7.03 -0.89 -2.88
C VAL A 21 6.81 -0.06 -1.61
N GLY A 22 7.85 0.10 -0.79
CA GLY A 22 7.78 0.74 0.54
C GLY A 22 6.94 2.03 0.56
N PRO A 23 7.27 3.07 -0.20
CA PRO A 23 6.55 4.35 -0.11
C PRO A 23 5.09 4.27 -0.53
N VAL A 24 4.77 3.40 -1.50
CA VAL A 24 3.40 3.12 -1.91
C VAL A 24 2.63 2.41 -0.79
N LEU A 25 3.26 1.44 -0.11
CA LEU A 25 2.66 0.77 1.06
C LEU A 25 2.42 1.73 2.22
N TYR A 26 3.36 2.64 2.49
CA TYR A 26 3.18 3.67 3.53
C TYR A 26 2.05 4.65 3.16
N ALA A 27 1.97 5.09 1.90
CA ALA A 27 0.91 5.97 1.42
C ALA A 27 -0.49 5.34 1.51
N THR A 28 -0.58 4.01 1.35
CA THR A 28 -1.85 3.27 1.29
C THR A 28 -2.15 2.46 2.54
N ASN A 29 -1.38 2.61 3.63
CA ASN A 29 -1.51 1.74 4.81
C ASN A 29 -2.91 1.72 5.42
N LYS A 30 -3.63 2.84 5.39
CA LYS A 30 -5.01 2.94 5.90
C LYS A 30 -5.97 2.15 5.02
N HIS A 31 -5.83 2.25 3.70
CA HIS A 31 -6.63 1.46 2.76
C HIS A 31 -6.33 -0.04 2.92
N ILE A 32 -5.06 -0.41 3.12
CA ILE A 32 -4.68 -1.81 3.39
C ILE A 32 -5.30 -2.30 4.69
N ALA A 33 -5.30 -1.48 5.74
CA ALA A 33 -5.86 -1.84 7.04
C ALA A 33 -7.37 -2.13 6.95
N GLU A 34 -8.11 -1.32 6.19
CA GLU A 34 -9.56 -1.50 5.99
C GLU A 34 -9.88 -2.61 4.97
N ASP A 35 -9.41 -2.47 3.73
CA ASP A 35 -9.81 -3.33 2.61
C ASP A 35 -9.21 -4.74 2.69
N CYS A 36 -8.06 -4.89 3.37
CA CYS A 36 -7.37 -6.16 3.56
C CYS A 36 -7.37 -6.60 5.03
N PHE A 37 -8.29 -6.10 5.86
CA PHE A 37 -8.38 -6.46 7.28
C PHE A 37 -8.44 -7.98 7.51
N THR A 38 -9.38 -8.67 6.85
CA THR A 38 -9.60 -10.11 7.02
C THR A 38 -8.37 -10.95 6.67
N PRO A 39 -7.79 -10.88 5.47
CA PRO A 39 -6.60 -11.67 5.16
C PRO A 39 -5.40 -11.32 6.04
N ASN A 40 -5.23 -10.06 6.46
CA ASN A 40 -4.18 -9.66 7.40
C ASN A 40 -4.39 -10.32 8.78
N LYS A 41 -5.62 -10.30 9.29
CA LYS A 41 -5.97 -10.92 10.57
C LYS A 41 -5.74 -12.43 10.55
N ASP A 42 -6.15 -13.10 9.48
CA ASP A 42 -5.97 -14.55 9.32
C ASP A 42 -4.48 -14.94 9.27
N PHE A 43 -3.67 -14.13 8.57
CA PHE A 43 -2.22 -14.34 8.53
C PHE A 43 -1.58 -14.18 9.93
N LEU A 44 -1.97 -13.14 10.67
CA LEU A 44 -1.47 -12.91 12.03
C LEU A 44 -1.90 -14.01 13.00
N ALA A 45 -3.14 -14.49 12.90
CA ALA A 45 -3.63 -15.62 13.71
C ALA A 45 -2.80 -16.89 13.44
N CYS A 46 -2.58 -17.24 12.17
CA CYS A 46 -1.73 -18.37 11.80
C CYS A 46 -0.30 -18.22 12.36
N LYS A 47 0.30 -17.03 12.27
CA LYS A 47 1.66 -16.77 12.80
C LYS A 47 1.74 -16.84 14.33
N ALA A 48 0.64 -16.57 15.03
CA ALA A 48 0.56 -16.70 16.47
C ALA A 48 0.49 -18.17 16.92
N GLU A 49 -0.14 -19.03 16.12
CA GLU A 49 -0.23 -20.48 16.35
C GLU A 49 1.04 -21.23 15.96
N ASP A 50 1.66 -20.88 14.82
CA ASP A 50 2.86 -21.55 14.31
C ASP A 50 3.97 -20.58 13.89
N LYS A 51 5.13 -20.72 14.54
CA LYS A 51 6.33 -19.92 14.25
C LYS A 51 6.99 -20.33 12.93
N ASN A 52 6.74 -21.53 12.42
CA ASN A 52 7.27 -21.98 11.14
C ASN A 52 6.81 -21.05 10.00
N PRO A 53 7.72 -20.38 9.28
CA PRO A 53 7.35 -19.45 8.21
C PRO A 53 6.62 -20.15 7.05
N ARG A 54 6.81 -21.46 6.84
CA ARG A 54 6.14 -22.21 5.77
C ARG A 54 4.68 -22.56 6.06
N ALA A 55 4.29 -22.61 7.33
CA ALA A 55 2.94 -23.01 7.72
C ALA A 55 1.85 -22.02 7.27
N CYS A 56 2.21 -20.73 7.11
CA CYS A 56 1.28 -19.64 6.81
C CYS A 56 1.44 -19.05 5.40
N LEU A 57 2.06 -19.79 4.46
CA LEU A 57 2.31 -19.28 3.10
C LEU A 57 1.01 -18.95 2.37
N GLN A 58 -0.01 -19.80 2.47
CA GLN A 58 -1.30 -19.58 1.81
C GLN A 58 -1.99 -18.30 2.30
N GLN A 59 -1.94 -18.03 3.61
CA GLN A 59 -2.48 -16.81 4.20
C GLN A 59 -1.66 -15.58 3.76
N GLY A 60 -0.34 -15.71 3.70
CA GLY A 60 0.55 -14.66 3.18
C GLY A 60 0.27 -14.32 1.70
N GLU A 61 0.04 -15.33 0.86
CA GLU A 61 -0.36 -15.15 -0.55
C GLU A 61 -1.68 -14.40 -0.67
N ARG A 62 -2.67 -14.69 0.20
CA ARG A 62 -3.96 -13.97 0.24
C ARG A 62 -3.77 -12.50 0.62
N VAL A 63 -2.90 -12.20 1.59
CA VAL A 63 -2.54 -10.81 1.94
C VAL A 63 -1.96 -10.08 0.74
N VAL A 64 -0.94 -10.67 0.10
CA VAL A 64 -0.26 -10.06 -1.05
C VAL A 64 -1.24 -9.87 -2.21
N SER A 65 -2.07 -10.86 -2.50
CA SER A 65 -3.11 -10.78 -3.55
C SER A 65 -4.09 -9.64 -3.27
N CYS A 66 -4.57 -9.52 -2.04
CA CYS A 66 -5.47 -8.42 -1.64
C CYS A 66 -4.80 -7.05 -1.84
N VAL A 67 -3.56 -6.88 -1.37
CA VAL A 67 -2.83 -5.61 -1.50
C VAL A 67 -2.59 -5.27 -2.97
N LYS A 68 -2.19 -6.21 -3.82
CA LYS A 68 -2.01 -5.96 -5.26
C LYS A 68 -3.33 -5.52 -5.92
N ALA A 69 -4.44 -6.18 -5.61
CA ALA A 69 -5.75 -5.81 -6.15
C ALA A 69 -6.21 -4.43 -5.68
N LEU A 70 -5.95 -4.08 -4.41
CA LEU A 70 -6.19 -2.75 -3.86
C LEU A 70 -5.40 -1.68 -4.62
N LEU A 71 -4.09 -1.88 -4.79
CA LEU A 71 -3.23 -0.91 -5.47
C LEU A 71 -3.63 -0.72 -6.94
N ALA A 72 -3.98 -1.81 -7.65
CA ALA A 72 -4.51 -1.73 -9.01
C ALA A 72 -5.80 -0.88 -9.10
N ARG A 73 -6.71 -1.04 -8.13
CA ARG A 73 -7.94 -0.23 -8.03
C ARG A 73 -7.62 1.25 -7.79
N ILE A 74 -6.75 1.56 -6.83
CA ILE A 74 -6.37 2.94 -6.51
C ILE A 74 -5.65 3.60 -7.67
N ASP A 75 -4.74 2.90 -8.36
CA ASP A 75 -3.97 3.47 -9.47
C ASP A 75 -4.86 3.90 -10.63
N LYS A 76 -5.89 3.11 -10.91
CA LYS A 76 -6.84 3.37 -12.00
C LYS A 76 -7.59 4.70 -11.85
N SER A 77 -7.93 5.12 -10.63
CA SER A 77 -8.68 6.37 -10.38
C SER A 77 -7.81 7.49 -9.82
N CYS A 78 -6.79 7.16 -9.03
CA CYS A 78 -6.04 8.09 -8.18
C CYS A 78 -4.52 7.90 -8.24
N GLY A 79 -4.00 7.23 -9.27
CA GLY A 79 -2.57 6.92 -9.39
C GLY A 79 -1.65 8.15 -9.34
N LYS A 80 -2.09 9.30 -9.85
CA LYS A 80 -1.33 10.56 -9.78
C LYS A 80 -1.18 11.07 -8.35
N GLN A 81 -2.27 11.11 -7.59
CA GLN A 81 -2.28 11.54 -6.19
C GLN A 81 -1.52 10.56 -5.32
N LEU A 82 -1.70 9.25 -5.53
CA LEU A 82 -0.93 8.20 -4.87
C LEU A 82 0.57 8.38 -5.10
N THR A 83 0.99 8.58 -6.36
CA THR A 83 2.39 8.79 -6.71
C THR A 83 2.94 10.05 -6.01
N THR A 84 2.21 11.16 -6.08
CA THR A 84 2.63 12.44 -5.48
C THR A 84 2.82 12.30 -3.97
N TYR A 85 1.90 11.60 -3.30
CA TYR A 85 1.98 11.35 -1.87
C TYR A 85 3.12 10.41 -1.49
N SER A 86 3.28 9.31 -2.24
CA SER A 86 4.38 8.34 -2.04
C SER A 86 5.75 9.00 -2.19
N VAL A 87 5.90 9.88 -3.21
CA VAL A 87 7.11 10.69 -3.42
C VAL A 87 7.40 11.61 -2.24
N CYS A 88 6.37 12.27 -1.69
CA CYS A 88 6.55 13.12 -0.51
C CYS A 88 7.03 12.30 0.69
N LEU A 89 6.41 11.15 0.94
CA LEU A 89 6.77 10.29 2.07
C LEU A 89 8.21 9.78 1.95
N GLU A 90 8.63 9.36 0.75
CA GLU A 90 10.01 8.92 0.53
C GLU A 90 11.01 10.05 0.84
N LYS A 91 10.79 11.24 0.28
CA LYS A 91 11.64 12.43 0.52
C LYS A 91 11.73 12.84 1.99
N ASN A 92 10.71 12.54 2.78
CA ASN A 92 10.60 12.99 4.16
C ASN A 92 10.76 11.84 5.17
N HIS A 93 11.41 10.74 4.79
CA HIS A 93 11.64 9.57 5.65
C HIS A 93 10.35 9.07 6.33
N TYR A 94 9.28 8.97 5.56
CA TYR A 94 7.97 8.48 5.98
C TYR A 94 7.29 9.32 7.10
N LYS A 95 7.70 10.57 7.29
CA LYS A 95 7.08 11.50 8.23
C LYS A 95 5.78 12.09 7.67
N TYR A 96 4.65 11.53 8.10
CA TYR A 96 3.32 11.94 7.63
C TYR A 96 2.98 13.42 7.86
N ASP A 97 3.49 14.03 8.93
CA ASP A 97 3.28 15.45 9.25
C ASP A 97 3.87 16.39 8.19
N LYS A 98 4.88 15.94 7.44
CA LYS A 98 5.49 16.70 6.35
C LYS A 98 4.73 16.62 5.03
N CYS A 99 3.76 15.70 4.92
CA CYS A 99 3.07 15.37 3.67
C CYS A 99 1.55 15.48 3.78
N ARG A 100 1.03 16.29 4.72
CA ARG A 100 -0.41 16.41 4.96
C ARG A 100 -1.18 16.95 3.76
N LYS A 101 -0.59 17.88 3.00
CA LYS A 101 -1.19 18.44 1.78
C LYS A 101 -1.40 17.36 0.72
N GLU A 102 -0.39 16.54 0.46
CA GLU A 102 -0.46 15.43 -0.49
C GLU A 102 -1.39 14.32 0.01
N GLN A 103 -1.38 14.06 1.32
CA GLN A 103 -2.30 13.12 1.96
C GLN A 103 -3.76 13.55 1.81
N GLU A 104 -4.08 14.83 2.00
CA GLU A 104 -5.42 15.39 1.82
C GLU A 104 -5.87 15.26 0.36
N ALA A 105 -5.00 15.58 -0.59
CA ALA A 105 -5.28 15.41 -2.01
C ALA A 105 -5.54 13.94 -2.39
N PHE A 106 -4.76 13.02 -1.82
CA PHE A 106 -4.97 11.59 -2.00
C PHE A 106 -6.28 11.11 -1.37
N SER A 107 -6.57 11.54 -0.15
CA SER A 107 -7.80 11.17 0.59
C SER A 107 -9.05 11.71 -0.08
N ALA A 108 -9.00 12.89 -0.71
CA ALA A 108 -10.10 13.44 -1.48
C ALA A 108 -10.40 12.64 -2.76
N CYS A 109 -9.39 12.03 -3.38
CA CYS A 109 -9.56 11.20 -4.57
C CYS A 109 -9.98 9.77 -4.22
N SER A 110 -9.34 9.18 -3.21
CA SER A 110 -9.54 7.79 -2.78
C SER A 110 -10.01 7.78 -1.31
N PRO A 111 -11.26 8.21 -1.05
CA PRO A 111 -11.78 8.30 0.31
C PRO A 111 -11.82 6.91 0.95
N LEU A 112 -11.45 6.85 2.23
CA LEU A 112 -11.70 5.67 3.05
C LEU A 112 -13.21 5.59 3.37
N PRO A 113 -13.76 4.39 3.55
CA PRO A 113 -15.11 4.26 4.09
C PRO A 113 -15.20 5.00 5.42
N ALA A 114 -16.37 5.58 5.71
CA ALA A 114 -16.62 6.16 7.02
C ALA A 114 -16.43 5.06 8.07
N ALA A 115 -15.68 5.35 9.14
CA ALA A 115 -15.58 4.44 10.26
C ALA A 115 -17.01 4.14 10.77
N PRO A 116 -17.31 2.86 11.11
CA PRO A 116 -18.62 2.50 11.65
C PRO A 116 -18.94 3.24 12.94
#